data_AF-A0AAD9XYI9-F1
#
_entry.id   AF-A0AAD9XYI9-F1
#
_cell.length_a   1.000
_cell.length_b   1.000
_cell.length_c   1.000
_cell.angle_alpha   90.00
_cell.angle_beta   90.00
_cell.angle_gamma   90.00
#
_symmetry.space_group_name_H-M   'P 1'
#
loop_
_entity.id
_entity.type
_entity.pdbx_description
1 polymer ?
#
loop_
_entity_poly.entity_id
_entity_poly.type
_entity_poly.pdbx_seq_one_letter_code
_entity_poly.pdbx_strand_id
1 'polypeptide(L)'
;MPLSFSPAVFPEAATIEELMVIKCPNGPHIPTEEDLEKQNLFEVTCSECHERVVQMAQLFSKTCPNSDGGYGPLTYGIVRDMAAGNRLGGCNLDIAYMMTYRWRMGQLADRAVKKFGLPAPSNETCIIWEGLGLWLYRHRTSDSESKQNEVGNLQQLANQKFLQPHVSGPQPDSTQGYYFGRFIEYLSAAVAEARLPMDETEKLVEEVKAYVNSFTHLS
;
A
#
# COMPACT_ATOMS: atom_id res chain seq x y z
N MET A 1 -17.03 14.02 23.24
CA MET A 1 -17.13 12.64 22.75
C MET A 1 -16.64 12.64 21.31
N PRO A 2 -15.51 11.99 20.97
CA PRO A 2 -15.20 11.80 19.57
C PRO A 2 -16.18 10.75 19.04
N LEU A 3 -17.03 11.14 18.09
CA LEU A 3 -17.80 10.20 17.30
C LEU A 3 -16.80 9.25 16.66
N SER A 4 -16.87 7.95 16.99
CA SER A 4 -16.05 6.93 16.35
C SER A 4 -16.60 6.73 14.93
N PHE A 5 -16.26 7.64 14.02
CA PHE A 5 -16.45 7.38 12.61
C PHE A 5 -15.53 6.22 12.26
N SER A 6 -16.12 5.15 11.76
CA SER A 6 -15.33 4.08 11.14
C SER A 6 -14.66 4.67 9.89
N PRO A 7 -13.39 4.35 9.61
CA PRO A 7 -12.72 4.83 8.41
C PRO A 7 -13.50 4.42 7.16
N ALA A 8 -13.46 5.25 6.12
CA ALA A 8 -13.97 4.89 4.82
C ALA A 8 -13.25 3.62 4.31
N VAL A 9 -14.02 2.66 3.81
CA VAL A 9 -13.52 1.38 3.30
C VAL A 9 -13.81 1.25 1.81
N PHE A 10 -13.02 0.43 1.12
CA PHE A 10 -13.28 0.11 -0.29
C PHE A 10 -14.55 -0.76 -0.41
N PRO A 11 -15.61 -0.30 -1.09
CA PRO A 11 -16.88 -1.04 -1.15
C PRO A 11 -16.75 -2.42 -1.82
N GLU A 12 -15.88 -2.54 -2.83
CA GLU A 12 -15.64 -3.79 -3.56
C GLU A 12 -14.53 -4.66 -2.95
N ALA A 13 -14.21 -4.47 -1.67
CA ALA A 13 -13.17 -5.24 -0.96
C ALA A 13 -13.41 -6.76 -1.03
N ALA A 14 -14.64 -7.22 -0.81
CA ALA A 14 -14.94 -8.66 -0.88
C ALA A 14 -14.71 -9.23 -2.28
N THR A 15 -15.15 -8.51 -3.32
CA THR A 15 -15.01 -8.96 -4.71
C THR A 15 -13.55 -9.05 -5.13
N ILE A 16 -12.72 -8.07 -4.77
CA ILE A 16 -11.29 -8.13 -5.12
C ILE A 16 -10.57 -9.25 -4.36
N GLU A 17 -10.96 -9.53 -3.11
CA GLU A 17 -10.43 -10.65 -2.33
C GLU A 17 -10.79 -12.01 -2.93
N GLU A 18 -12.02 -12.18 -3.41
CA GLU A 18 -12.45 -13.40 -4.11
C GLU A 18 -11.59 -13.66 -5.35
N LEU A 19 -11.29 -12.61 -6.13
CA LEU A 19 -10.43 -12.72 -7.31
C LEU A 19 -8.96 -13.05 -6.96
N MET A 20 -8.46 -12.56 -5.81
CA MET A 20 -7.10 -12.84 -5.34
C MET A 20 -6.90 -14.31 -4.91
N VAL A 21 -7.95 -14.99 -4.46
CA VAL A 21 -7.87 -16.41 -4.03
C VAL A 21 -7.75 -17.36 -5.23
N ILE A 22 -8.27 -16.98 -6.39
CA ILE A 22 -8.21 -17.79 -7.61
C ILE A 22 -6.75 -17.93 -8.05
N LYS A 23 -6.25 -19.16 -8.19
CA LYS A 23 -4.88 -19.42 -8.67
C LYS A 23 -4.90 -19.84 -10.14
N CYS A 24 -3.91 -19.39 -10.90
CA CYS A 24 -3.73 -19.88 -12.27
C CYS A 24 -3.30 -21.35 -12.22
N PRO A 25 -3.93 -22.26 -13.00
CA PRO A 25 -3.55 -23.68 -13.01
C PRO A 25 -2.11 -23.91 -13.50
N ASN A 26 -1.59 -22.97 -14.29
CA ASN A 26 -0.20 -22.99 -14.77
C ASN A 26 0.81 -22.39 -13.77
N GLY A 27 0.35 -22.02 -12.56
CA GLY A 27 1.16 -21.33 -11.56
C GLY A 27 1.37 -19.83 -11.87
N PRO A 28 2.04 -19.09 -10.98
CA PRO A 28 2.51 -17.75 -11.28
C PRO A 28 3.52 -17.81 -12.42
N HIS A 29 3.48 -16.85 -13.33
CA HIS A 29 4.52 -16.76 -14.35
C HIS A 29 5.81 -16.27 -13.67
N ILE A 30 6.85 -17.11 -13.68
CA ILE A 30 8.17 -16.77 -13.14
C ILE A 30 9.02 -16.26 -14.31
N PRO A 31 9.44 -14.98 -14.32
CA PRO A 31 10.34 -14.44 -15.32
C PRO A 31 11.63 -15.25 -15.44
N THR A 32 12.05 -15.60 -16.66
CA THR A 32 13.37 -16.20 -16.88
C THR A 32 14.45 -15.12 -16.90
N GLU A 33 15.73 -15.48 -16.68
CA GLU A 33 16.86 -14.53 -16.79
C GLU A 33 16.87 -13.79 -18.15
N GLU A 34 16.50 -14.47 -19.23
CA GLU A 34 16.40 -13.88 -20.57
C GLU A 34 15.29 -12.82 -20.66
N ASP A 35 14.16 -13.04 -19.99
CA ASP A 35 13.07 -12.05 -19.94
C ASP A 35 13.50 -10.82 -19.13
N LEU A 36 14.24 -11.04 -18.03
CA LEU A 36 14.80 -9.98 -17.19
C LEU A 36 15.75 -9.08 -18.00
N GLU A 37 16.64 -9.69 -18.80
CA GLU A 37 17.64 -8.99 -19.61
C GLU A 37 17.02 -8.19 -20.77
N LYS A 38 15.96 -8.71 -21.38
CA LYS A 38 15.33 -8.10 -22.55
C LYS A 38 14.27 -7.06 -22.21
N GLN A 39 13.93 -6.88 -20.92
CA GLN A 39 12.77 -6.09 -20.48
C GLN A 39 11.52 -6.44 -21.28
N ASN A 40 11.39 -7.70 -21.69
CA ASN A 40 10.30 -8.11 -22.55
C ASN A 40 8.99 -7.96 -21.77
N LEU A 41 8.03 -7.31 -22.41
CA LEU A 41 6.66 -7.25 -21.90
C LEU A 41 6.09 -8.68 -21.96
N PHE A 42 5.73 -9.24 -20.82
CA PHE A 42 5.27 -10.63 -20.73
C PHE A 42 3.89 -10.78 -21.36
N GLU A 43 3.69 -11.81 -22.18
CA GLU A 43 2.37 -12.18 -22.67
C GLU A 43 1.71 -13.17 -21.70
N VAL A 44 0.55 -12.81 -21.15
CA VAL A 44 -0.26 -13.74 -20.35
C VAL A 44 -0.84 -14.82 -21.27
N THR A 45 -0.30 -16.03 -21.22
CA THR A 45 -0.67 -17.14 -22.12
C THR A 45 -2.00 -17.81 -21.79
N CYS A 46 -2.52 -17.64 -20.56
CA CYS A 46 -3.80 -18.18 -20.13
C CYS A 46 -4.90 -17.12 -20.18
N SER A 47 -5.93 -17.33 -21.02
CA SER A 47 -7.04 -16.38 -21.19
C SER A 47 -7.86 -16.15 -19.92
N GLU A 48 -8.16 -17.20 -19.15
CA GLU A 48 -8.91 -17.08 -17.89
C GLU A 48 -8.11 -16.32 -16.83
N CYS A 49 -6.79 -16.58 -16.74
CA CYS A 49 -5.92 -15.86 -15.82
C CYS A 49 -5.80 -14.38 -16.24
N HIS A 50 -5.75 -14.09 -17.54
CA HIS A 50 -5.78 -12.73 -18.05
C HIS A 50 -7.09 -12.02 -17.69
N GLU A 51 -8.25 -12.59 -17.98
CA GLU A 51 -9.56 -12.00 -17.68
C GLU A 51 -9.74 -11.70 -16.19
N ARG A 52 -9.32 -12.64 -15.33
CA ARG A 52 -9.30 -12.42 -13.88
C ARG A 52 -8.42 -11.23 -13.50
N VAL A 53 -7.20 -11.16 -14.03
CA VAL A 53 -6.25 -10.09 -13.70
C VAL A 53 -6.72 -8.74 -14.23
N VAL A 54 -7.41 -8.70 -15.38
CA VAL A 54 -8.10 -7.52 -15.89
C VAL A 54 -9.18 -7.05 -14.91
N GLN A 55 -10.03 -7.96 -14.42
CA GLN A 55 -11.07 -7.62 -13.43
C GLN A 55 -10.46 -7.10 -12.11
N MET A 56 -9.41 -7.77 -11.63
CA MET A 56 -8.65 -7.32 -10.46
C MET A 56 -8.09 -5.92 -10.69
N ALA A 57 -7.48 -5.65 -11.85
CA ALA A 57 -6.90 -4.35 -12.18
C ALA A 57 -7.97 -3.26 -12.29
N GLN A 58 -9.15 -3.56 -12.86
CA GLN A 58 -10.28 -2.64 -12.91
C GLN A 58 -10.75 -2.25 -11.51
N LEU A 59 -10.89 -3.22 -10.58
CA LEU A 59 -11.23 -2.92 -9.20
C LEU A 59 -10.11 -2.19 -8.47
N PHE A 60 -8.87 -2.65 -8.61
CA PHE A 60 -7.71 -2.06 -7.96
C PHE A 60 -7.46 -0.62 -8.43
N SER A 61 -7.78 -0.29 -9.69
CA SER A 61 -7.69 1.07 -10.22
C SER A 61 -8.64 2.07 -9.53
N LYS A 62 -9.73 1.58 -8.91
CA LYS A 62 -10.66 2.39 -8.11
C LYS A 62 -10.19 2.61 -6.68
N THR A 63 -9.18 1.87 -6.22
CA THR A 63 -8.47 2.24 -4.99
C THR A 63 -7.68 3.51 -5.27
N CYS A 64 -6.80 3.95 -4.37
CA CYS A 64 -5.90 5.04 -4.73
C CYS A 64 -4.59 4.44 -5.26
N PRO A 65 -4.41 3.96 -6.50
CA PRO A 65 -3.09 3.49 -6.92
C PRO A 65 -2.06 4.64 -7.05
N ASN A 66 -2.51 5.91 -7.03
CA ASN A 66 -1.73 7.13 -7.20
C ASN A 66 -0.95 7.54 -5.93
N SER A 67 -0.07 6.69 -5.42
CA SER A 67 0.96 7.22 -4.52
C SER A 67 1.89 8.09 -5.36
N ASP A 68 1.99 9.38 -5.03
CA ASP A 68 2.93 10.33 -5.66
C ASP A 68 4.40 10.01 -5.30
N GLY A 69 4.65 9.01 -4.45
CA GLY A 69 5.96 8.62 -3.95
C GLY A 69 6.49 7.28 -4.50
N GLY A 70 7.81 7.18 -4.63
CA GLY A 70 8.52 5.94 -4.97
C GLY A 70 8.08 5.33 -6.31
N TYR A 71 7.75 4.03 -6.28
CA TYR A 71 7.31 3.26 -7.45
C TYR A 71 5.78 3.34 -7.69
N GLY A 72 5.09 4.26 -7.02
CA GLY A 72 3.64 4.47 -7.17
C GLY A 72 3.21 4.72 -8.62
N PRO A 73 3.81 5.70 -9.34
CA PRO A 73 3.43 6.00 -10.73
C PRO A 73 3.65 4.83 -11.70
N LEU A 74 4.74 4.07 -11.53
CA LEU A 74 5.04 2.91 -12.36
C LEU A 74 3.97 1.81 -12.17
N THR A 75 3.67 1.44 -10.93
CA THR A 75 2.63 0.45 -10.65
C THR A 75 1.25 0.93 -11.09
N TYR A 76 0.96 2.22 -10.94
CA TYR A 76 -0.28 2.78 -11.46
C TYR A 76 -0.40 2.60 -12.98
N GLY A 77 0.67 2.91 -13.73
CA GLY A 77 0.73 2.67 -15.17
C GLY A 77 0.44 1.21 -15.52
N ILE A 78 1.10 0.27 -14.84
CA ILE A 78 0.91 -1.18 -15.06
C ILE A 78 -0.53 -1.61 -14.77
N VAL A 79 -1.11 -1.20 -13.64
CA VAL A 79 -2.49 -1.53 -13.28
C VAL A 79 -3.48 -0.93 -14.28
N ARG A 80 -3.28 0.32 -14.70
CA ARG A 80 -4.15 0.99 -15.67
C ARG A 80 -4.09 0.29 -17.03
N ASP A 81 -2.90 -0.07 -17.50
CA ASP A 81 -2.72 -0.73 -18.79
C ASP A 81 -3.36 -2.13 -18.77
N MET A 82 -3.21 -2.86 -17.67
CA MET A 82 -3.89 -4.15 -17.47
C MET A 82 -5.42 -4.00 -17.38
N ALA A 83 -5.92 -2.96 -16.70
CA ALA A 83 -7.36 -2.68 -16.62
C ALA A 83 -7.98 -2.38 -18.00
N ALA A 84 -7.18 -1.87 -18.94
CA ALA A 84 -7.56 -1.66 -20.34
C ALA A 84 -7.54 -2.95 -21.18
N GLY A 85 -7.16 -4.10 -20.60
CA GLY A 85 -7.09 -5.39 -21.29
C GLY A 85 -5.81 -5.61 -22.08
N ASN A 86 -4.76 -4.82 -21.84
CA ASN A 86 -3.47 -5.00 -22.49
C ASN A 86 -2.82 -6.29 -21.99
N ARG A 87 -2.50 -7.19 -22.92
CA ARG A 87 -1.86 -8.48 -22.64
C ARG A 87 -0.37 -8.38 -22.36
N LEU A 88 0.22 -7.23 -22.63
CA LEU A 88 1.61 -6.92 -22.38
C LEU A 88 1.76 -6.52 -20.91
N GLY A 89 2.24 -7.46 -20.10
CA GLY A 89 2.60 -7.21 -18.71
C GLY A 89 3.81 -6.27 -18.65
N GLY A 90 3.68 -5.16 -17.92
CA GLY A 90 4.81 -4.27 -17.67
C GLY A 90 5.79 -4.89 -16.67
N CYS A 91 7.09 -4.86 -16.99
CA CYS A 91 8.20 -5.36 -16.16
C CYS A 91 8.04 -6.84 -15.71
N ASN A 92 9.07 -7.37 -15.06
CA ASN A 92 9.18 -8.77 -14.59
C ASN A 92 8.25 -9.09 -13.40
N LEU A 93 6.98 -8.72 -13.50
CA LEU A 93 6.02 -8.71 -12.41
C LEU A 93 4.82 -9.61 -12.71
N ASP A 94 4.45 -10.44 -11.75
CA ASP A 94 3.12 -11.03 -11.75
C ASP A 94 2.16 -9.97 -11.22
N ILE A 95 1.39 -9.36 -12.12
CA ILE A 95 0.51 -8.23 -11.81
C ILE A 95 -0.54 -8.62 -10.75
N ALA A 96 -1.00 -9.89 -10.74
CA ALA A 96 -1.93 -10.37 -9.72
C ALA A 96 -1.27 -10.41 -8.34
N TYR A 97 -0.04 -10.94 -8.26
CA TYR A 97 0.72 -10.98 -7.02
C TYR A 97 1.14 -9.60 -6.54
N MET A 98 1.52 -8.69 -7.43
CA MET A 98 1.79 -7.30 -7.07
C MET A 98 0.55 -6.62 -6.45
N MET A 99 -0.63 -6.76 -7.08
CA MET A 99 -1.88 -6.20 -6.53
C MET A 99 -2.24 -6.86 -5.20
N THR A 100 -2.07 -8.17 -5.07
CA THR A 100 -2.34 -8.93 -3.84
C THR A 100 -1.42 -8.48 -2.70
N TYR A 101 -0.12 -8.34 -2.97
CA TYR A 101 0.86 -7.83 -2.01
C TYR A 101 0.44 -6.44 -1.50
N ARG A 102 0.14 -5.50 -2.40
CA ARG A 102 -0.26 -4.13 -2.02
C ARG A 102 -1.56 -4.11 -1.23
N TRP A 103 -2.55 -4.92 -1.64
CA TRP A 103 -3.81 -5.08 -0.92
C TRP A 103 -3.57 -5.55 0.52
N ARG A 104 -2.82 -6.63 0.68
CA ARG A 104 -2.51 -7.24 1.98
C ARG A 104 -1.66 -6.32 2.87
N MET A 105 -0.74 -5.56 2.29
CA MET A 105 -0.01 -4.52 3.02
C MET A 105 -0.93 -3.41 3.51
N GLY A 106 -1.86 -2.93 2.68
CA GLY A 106 -2.88 -1.97 3.11
C GLY A 106 -3.70 -2.48 4.30
N GLN A 107 -4.15 -3.73 4.25
CA GLN A 107 -4.86 -4.37 5.36
C GLN A 107 -3.99 -4.52 6.62
N LEU A 108 -2.70 -4.83 6.46
CA LEU A 108 -1.78 -4.88 7.60
C LEU A 108 -1.63 -3.50 8.27
N ALA A 109 -1.56 -2.43 7.49
CA ALA A 109 -1.52 -1.07 8.02
C ALA A 109 -2.80 -0.74 8.81
N ASP A 110 -3.97 -1.03 8.25
CA ASP A 110 -5.25 -0.78 8.94
C ASP A 110 -5.39 -1.62 10.22
N ARG A 111 -4.89 -2.86 10.22
CA ARG A 111 -4.82 -3.69 11.44
C ARG A 111 -3.90 -3.08 12.49
N ALA A 112 -2.74 -2.53 12.10
CA ALA A 112 -1.84 -1.85 13.02
C ALA A 112 -2.51 -0.61 13.62
N VAL A 113 -3.09 0.27 12.78
CA VAL A 113 -3.84 1.45 13.23
C VAL A 113 -4.91 1.07 14.25
N LYS A 114 -5.72 0.04 13.95
CA LYS A 114 -6.74 -0.47 14.87
C LYS A 114 -6.15 -1.03 16.17
N LYS A 115 -5.09 -1.83 16.09
CA LYS A 115 -4.45 -2.49 17.25
C LYS A 115 -3.92 -1.48 18.26
N PHE A 116 -3.32 -0.39 17.77
CA PHE A 116 -2.70 0.64 18.60
C PHE A 116 -3.65 1.81 18.90
N GLY A 117 -4.91 1.74 18.47
CA GLY A 117 -5.90 2.78 18.72
C GLY A 117 -5.57 4.11 18.04
N LEU A 118 -4.84 4.07 16.91
CA LEU A 118 -4.41 5.26 16.19
C LEU A 118 -5.56 5.85 15.36
N PRO A 119 -5.58 7.17 15.14
CA PRO A 119 -6.48 7.77 14.17
C PRO A 119 -6.11 7.30 12.76
N ALA A 120 -7.12 6.93 11.96
CA ALA A 120 -6.91 6.68 10.54
C ALA A 120 -6.70 8.02 9.82
N PRO A 121 -5.59 8.22 9.09
CA PRO A 121 -5.34 9.41 8.30
C PRO A 121 -6.52 9.73 7.38
N SER A 122 -6.97 10.98 7.37
CA SER A 122 -8.15 11.41 6.59
C SER A 122 -9.45 10.64 6.87
N ASN A 123 -9.51 9.83 7.95
CA ASN A 123 -10.58 8.87 8.20
C ASN A 123 -10.79 7.87 7.03
N GLU A 124 -9.71 7.42 6.40
CA GLU A 124 -9.71 6.48 5.26
C GLU A 124 -8.86 5.24 5.58
N THR A 125 -9.20 4.09 4.99
CA THR A 125 -8.32 2.90 5.01
C THR A 125 -7.11 3.08 4.10
N CYS A 126 -6.00 2.40 4.41
CA CYS A 126 -4.72 2.59 3.74
C CYS A 126 -4.79 2.43 2.22
N ILE A 127 -5.61 1.51 1.71
CA ILE A 127 -5.66 1.22 0.27
C ILE A 127 -6.34 2.32 -0.55
N ILE A 128 -7.30 3.05 0.06
CA ILE A 128 -8.00 4.16 -0.59
C ILE A 128 -7.48 5.54 -0.17
N TRP A 129 -6.61 5.60 0.84
CA TRP A 129 -6.04 6.86 1.32
C TRP A 129 -5.31 7.61 0.19
N GLU A 130 -5.66 8.89 0.04
CA GLU A 130 -5.20 9.75 -1.05
C GLU A 130 -3.71 10.13 -0.99
N GLY A 131 -3.01 9.64 0.03
CA GLY A 131 -1.56 9.77 0.14
C GLY A 131 -1.10 10.97 0.95
N LEU A 132 0.22 11.00 1.19
CA LEU A 132 0.86 11.96 2.09
C LEU A 132 0.70 13.40 1.61
N GLY A 133 0.78 13.65 0.30
CA GLY A 133 0.71 14.99 -0.28
C GLY A 133 -0.61 15.70 0.04
N LEU A 134 -1.74 15.03 -0.21
CA LEU A 134 -3.06 15.61 0.04
C LEU A 134 -3.37 15.68 1.55
N TRP A 135 -2.92 14.70 2.33
CA TRP A 135 -3.05 14.73 3.79
C TRP A 135 -2.29 15.93 4.40
N LEU A 136 -1.03 16.16 4.00
CA LEU A 136 -0.26 17.34 4.42
C LEU A 136 -0.91 18.66 3.96
N TYR A 137 -1.52 18.67 2.76
CA TYR A 137 -2.23 19.84 2.26
C TYR A 137 -3.47 20.17 3.11
N ARG A 138 -4.23 19.16 3.54
CA ARG A 138 -5.37 19.34 4.46
C ARG A 138 -4.93 19.97 5.77
N HIS A 139 -3.89 19.45 6.43
CA HIS A 139 -3.37 20.08 7.64
C HIS A 139 -2.89 21.52 7.40
N ARG A 140 -2.23 21.79 6.26
CA ARG A 140 -1.82 23.15 5.90
C ARG A 140 -2.97 24.15 5.75
N THR A 141 -4.16 23.68 5.41
CA THR A 141 -5.34 24.52 5.19
C THR A 141 -6.26 24.59 6.40
N SER A 142 -6.26 23.59 7.27
CA SER A 142 -7.15 23.49 8.44
C SER A 142 -6.51 23.90 9.76
N ASP A 143 -5.20 23.74 9.91
CA ASP A 143 -4.52 23.86 11.19
C ASP A 143 -3.80 25.21 11.33
N SER A 144 -3.52 25.63 12.57
CA SER A 144 -2.59 26.74 12.82
C SER A 144 -1.17 26.32 12.46
N GLU A 145 -0.31 27.28 12.10
CA GLU A 145 1.09 27.04 11.71
C GLU A 145 1.85 26.18 12.72
N SER A 146 1.68 26.44 14.02
CA SER A 146 2.29 25.62 15.09
C SER A 146 1.86 24.15 15.03
N LYS A 147 0.58 23.89 14.75
CA LYS A 147 0.03 22.53 14.66
C LYS A 147 0.47 21.83 13.38
N GLN A 148 0.67 22.59 12.29
CA GLN A 148 1.21 22.06 11.04
C GLN A 148 2.65 21.59 11.23
N ASN A 149 3.49 22.41 11.86
CA ASN A 149 4.89 22.09 12.13
C ASN A 149 5.00 20.87 13.06
N GLU A 150 4.18 20.79 14.09
CA GLU A 150 4.12 19.65 15.01
C GLU A 150 3.81 18.33 14.26
N VAL A 151 2.69 18.29 13.51
CA VAL A 151 2.28 17.09 12.77
C VAL A 151 3.31 16.69 11.71
N GLY A 152 3.87 17.66 10.99
CA GLY A 152 4.93 17.40 10.01
C GLY A 152 6.18 16.78 10.63
N ASN A 153 6.63 17.31 11.79
CA ASN A 153 7.78 16.78 12.50
C ASN A 153 7.55 15.36 13.02
N LEU A 154 6.38 15.08 13.61
CA LEU A 154 6.02 13.75 14.09
C LEU A 154 5.92 12.74 12.94
N GLN A 155 5.34 13.15 11.82
CA GLN A 155 5.26 12.31 10.62
C GLN A 155 6.65 11.99 10.07
N GLN A 156 7.54 12.99 9.99
CA GLN A 156 8.90 12.79 9.51
C GLN A 156 9.70 11.86 10.43
N LEU A 157 9.58 12.04 11.74
CA LEU A 157 10.19 11.15 12.75
C LEU A 157 9.73 9.70 12.56
N ALA A 158 8.42 9.48 12.49
CA ALA A 158 7.85 8.15 12.30
C ALA A 158 8.33 7.52 10.98
N ASN A 159 8.33 8.30 9.89
CA ASN A 159 8.77 7.83 8.57
C ASN A 159 10.23 7.36 8.58
N GLN A 160 11.13 8.15 9.17
CA GLN A 160 12.55 7.80 9.28
C GLN A 160 12.76 6.52 10.08
N LYS A 161 12.06 6.39 11.21
CA LYS A 161 12.16 5.21 12.10
C LYS A 161 11.61 3.93 11.46
N PHE A 162 10.57 4.03 10.64
CA PHE A 162 10.06 2.89 9.90
C PHE A 162 10.96 2.44 8.73
N LEU A 163 11.80 3.35 8.21
CA LEU A 163 12.73 3.06 7.11
C LEU A 163 14.10 2.51 7.57
N GLN A 164 14.50 2.71 8.83
CA GLN A 164 15.82 2.33 9.34
C GLN A 164 15.76 1.18 10.36
N PRO A 165 16.74 0.25 10.41
CA PRO A 165 17.84 0.05 9.45
C PRO A 165 17.36 -0.54 8.11
N HIS A 166 16.14 -1.06 8.06
CA HIS A 166 15.47 -1.56 6.86
C HIS A 166 14.00 -1.16 6.89
N VAL A 167 13.36 -1.24 5.73
CA VAL A 167 11.93 -0.95 5.55
C VAL A 167 11.08 -1.93 6.39
N SER A 168 10.16 -1.39 7.17
CA SER A 168 9.31 -2.18 8.07
C SER A 168 8.22 -2.95 7.33
N GLY A 169 7.91 -4.15 7.84
CA GLY A 169 6.89 -5.06 7.35
C GLY A 169 7.38 -6.10 6.33
N PRO A 170 6.47 -6.98 5.86
CA PRO A 170 6.73 -7.94 4.81
C PRO A 170 7.32 -7.26 3.56
N GLN A 171 8.41 -7.81 3.03
CA GLN A 171 9.02 -7.35 1.79
C GLN A 171 8.40 -8.08 0.59
N PRO A 172 8.27 -7.42 -0.57
CA PRO A 172 7.82 -8.11 -1.77
C PRO A 172 8.87 -9.13 -2.21
N ASP A 173 8.43 -10.28 -2.71
CA ASP A 173 9.30 -11.18 -3.46
C ASP A 173 9.61 -10.63 -4.87
N SER A 174 10.47 -11.33 -5.61
CA SER A 174 10.89 -10.92 -6.95
C SER A 174 9.75 -10.82 -7.99
N THR A 175 8.62 -11.47 -7.74
CA THR A 175 7.43 -11.46 -8.63
C THR A 175 6.39 -10.43 -8.21
N GLN A 176 6.38 -10.04 -6.93
CA GLN A 176 5.48 -9.02 -6.37
C GLN A 176 5.94 -7.58 -6.67
N GLY A 177 7.20 -7.42 -7.05
CA GLY A 177 7.77 -6.17 -7.53
C GLY A 177 8.24 -5.25 -6.42
N TYR A 178 7.77 -4.00 -6.47
CA TYR A 178 8.33 -2.94 -5.65
C TYR A 178 7.64 -2.80 -4.31
N TYR A 179 8.40 -2.26 -3.35
CA TYR A 179 7.87 -1.90 -2.04
C TYR A 179 6.64 -0.98 -2.13
N PHE A 180 5.68 -1.18 -1.22
CA PHE A 180 4.47 -0.38 -1.17
C PHE A 180 4.69 0.84 -0.26
N GLY A 181 5.29 1.90 -0.81
CA GLY A 181 5.68 3.12 -0.06
C GLY A 181 4.56 3.71 0.81
N ARG A 182 3.32 3.68 0.30
CA ARG A 182 2.15 4.17 1.04
C ARG A 182 1.97 3.50 2.40
N PHE A 183 2.32 2.22 2.54
CA PHE A 183 2.22 1.52 3.81
C PHE A 183 2.95 2.29 4.93
N ILE A 184 4.17 2.76 4.67
CA ILE A 184 4.92 3.60 5.63
C ILE A 184 4.27 4.95 5.76
N GLU A 185 3.98 5.63 4.65
CA GLU A 185 3.41 6.97 4.68
C GLU A 185 2.12 7.04 5.51
N TYR A 186 1.25 6.05 5.35
CA TYR A 186 -0.01 5.93 6.07
C TYR A 186 0.21 5.65 7.56
N LEU A 187 1.10 4.71 7.92
CA LEU A 187 1.43 4.46 9.33
C LEU A 187 2.10 5.66 9.99
N SER A 188 2.99 6.36 9.29
CA SER A 188 3.61 7.60 9.76
C SER A 188 2.58 8.70 9.99
N ALA A 189 1.62 8.86 9.06
CA ALA A 189 0.53 9.81 9.23
C ALA A 189 -0.36 9.42 10.42
N ALA A 190 -0.73 8.15 10.57
CA ALA A 190 -1.57 7.68 11.67
C ALA A 190 -0.93 7.92 13.05
N VAL A 191 0.38 7.68 13.16
CA VAL A 191 1.17 8.00 14.35
C VAL A 191 1.18 9.51 14.61
N ALA A 192 1.41 10.32 13.58
CA ALA A 192 1.43 11.78 13.72
C ALA A 192 0.08 12.36 14.15
N GLU A 193 -1.03 11.80 13.66
CA GLU A 193 -2.39 12.19 14.05
C GLU A 193 -2.69 11.94 15.53
N ALA A 194 -1.99 10.99 16.16
CA ALA A 194 -2.13 10.75 17.60
C ALA A 194 -1.59 11.93 18.44
N ARG A 195 -0.74 12.79 17.86
CA ARG A 195 -0.16 14.00 18.49
C ARG A 195 0.38 13.76 19.90
N LEU A 196 1.06 12.62 20.07
CA LEU A 196 1.72 12.30 21.31
C LEU A 196 2.99 13.14 21.47
N PRO A 197 3.48 13.35 22.70
CA PRO A 197 4.83 13.87 22.94
C PRO A 197 5.89 13.09 22.14
N MET A 198 7.02 13.73 21.85
CA MET A 198 8.02 13.18 20.93
C MET A 198 8.59 11.82 21.40
N ASP A 199 8.89 11.68 22.69
CA ASP A 199 9.38 10.44 23.31
C ASP A 199 8.32 9.32 23.30
N GLU A 200 7.06 9.66 23.56
CA GLU A 200 5.93 8.73 23.45
C GLU A 200 5.70 8.31 21.99
N THR A 201 5.84 9.24 21.05
CA THR A 201 5.75 8.97 19.61
C THR A 201 6.85 8.01 19.17
N GLU A 202 8.10 8.23 19.58
CA GLU A 202 9.20 7.32 19.25
C GLU A 202 8.93 5.90 19.77
N LYS A 203 8.48 5.78 21.03
CA LYS A 203 8.15 4.49 21.62
C LYS A 203 7.02 3.80 20.85
N LEU A 204 5.95 4.53 20.52
CA LEU A 204 4.83 4.01 19.74
C LEU A 204 5.30 3.51 18.37
N VAL A 205 6.17 4.26 17.68
CA VAL A 205 6.69 3.86 16.36
C VAL A 205 7.45 2.53 16.47
N GLU A 206 8.29 2.35 17.48
CA GLU A 206 9.00 1.08 17.69
C GLU A 206 8.05 -0.08 17.99
N GLU A 207 6.97 0.15 18.75
CA GLU A 207 5.94 -0.86 19.02
C GLU A 207 5.17 -1.24 17.75
N VAL A 208 4.74 -0.26 16.95
CA VAL A 208 4.08 -0.49 15.65
C VAL A 208 5.01 -1.24 14.71
N LYS A 209 6.29 -0.84 14.65
CA LYS A 209 7.32 -1.48 13.85
C LYS A 209 7.53 -2.93 14.24
N ALA A 210 7.66 -3.22 15.54
CA ALA A 210 7.78 -4.59 16.04
C ALA A 210 6.56 -5.43 15.67
N TYR A 211 5.35 -4.86 15.75
CA TYR A 211 4.13 -5.54 15.34
C TYR A 211 4.12 -5.87 13.85
N VAL A 212 4.38 -4.91 12.96
CA VAL A 212 4.33 -5.17 11.51
C VAL A 212 5.45 -6.12 11.06
N ASN A 213 6.62 -6.08 11.70
CA ASN A 213 7.73 -7.00 11.44
C ASN A 213 7.49 -8.43 11.93
N SER A 214 6.49 -8.64 12.80
CA SER A 214 6.09 -10.00 13.21
C SER A 214 5.38 -10.78 12.11
N PHE A 215 5.00 -10.12 11.01
CA PHE A 215 4.42 -10.75 9.83
C PHE A 215 5.54 -11.03 8.81
N THR A 216 5.95 -12.29 8.70
CA THR A 216 6.94 -12.74 7.70
C THR A 216 6.30 -13.10 6.36
N HIS A 217 5.00 -13.42 6.36
CA HIS A 217 4.22 -13.71 5.16
C HIS A 217 2.84 -13.04 5.28
N LEU A 218 2.39 -12.44 4.18
CA LEU A 218 1.02 -11.96 4.02
C LEU A 218 0.16 -13.16 3.65
N SER A 219 -0.59 -13.70 4.61
CA SER A 219 -1.59 -14.76 4.38
C SER A 219 -2.86 -14.21 3.72
#